data_AF-A0A529XA87-F1
#
_entry.id   AF-A0A529XA87-F1
#
_cell.length_a   1.000
_cell.length_b   1.000
_cell.length_c   1.000
_cell.angle_alpha   90.00
_cell.angle_beta   90.00
_cell.angle_gamma   90.00
#
_symmetry.space_group_name_H-M   'P 1'
#
loop_
_entity.id
_entity.type
_entity.pdbx_description
1 polymer ?
#
loop_
_entity_poly.entity_id
_entity_poly.type
_entity_poly.pdbx_seq_one_letter_code
_entity_poly.pdbx_strand_id
1 'polypeptide(L)' 'MADFIAVLKKTIDNLSENTPEMRSKVYDKARATIAKKLADRVPPLAPSVVDQQKRTLEDAISSVERS' A
#
# COMPACT_ATOMS: atom_id res chain seq x y z
N MET A 1 13.92 2.71 2.73
CA MET A 1 12.98 1.70 2.21
C MET A 1 11.65 2.43 2.03
N ALA A 2 10.84 2.18 1.00
CA ALA A 2 9.57 2.90 0.91
C ALA A 2 8.72 2.54 2.14
N ASP A 3 8.51 3.48 3.06
CA ASP A 3 7.82 3.24 4.32
C ASP A 3 6.30 3.16 4.09
N PHE A 4 5.88 2.17 3.28
CA PHE A 4 4.46 1.88 3.05
C PHE A 4 3.74 1.66 4.37
N ILE A 5 4.40 1.02 5.35
CA ILE A 5 3.89 0.85 6.70
C ILE A 5 3.56 2.21 7.33
N ALA A 6 4.47 3.18 7.28
CA ALA A 6 4.23 4.50 7.87
C ALA A 6 3.09 5.24 7.17
N VAL A 7 3.00 5.13 5.84
CA VAL A 7 1.90 5.75 5.06
C VAL A 7 0.56 5.09 5.36
N LEU A 8 0.51 3.76 5.42
CA LEU A 8 -0.70 3.00 5.74
C LEU A 8 -1.16 3.30 7.16
N LYS A 9 -0.25 3.23 8.17
CA LYS A 9 -0.55 3.59 9.55
C LYS A 9 -1.08 5.01 9.64
N LYS A 10 -0.38 5.99 9.04
CA LYS A 10 -0.83 7.37 9.02
C LYS A 10 -2.21 7.56 8.37
N THR A 11 -2.53 6.78 7.35
CA THR A 11 -3.84 6.85 6.69
C THR A 11 -4.93 6.27 7.58
N ILE A 12 -4.63 5.16 8.26
CA ILE A 12 -5.53 4.50 9.21
C ILE A 12 -5.74 5.34 10.47
N ASP A 13 -4.68 5.95 11.00
CA ASP A 13 -4.72 6.86 12.16
C ASP A 13 -5.52 8.14 11.85
N ASN A 14 -5.60 8.54 10.58
CA ASN A 14 -6.46 9.64 10.13
C ASN A 14 -7.93 9.24 9.94
N LEU A 15 -8.26 7.95 9.99
CA LEU A 15 -9.66 7.53 9.97
C LEU A 15 -10.27 7.85 11.34
N SER A 16 -11.42 8.51 11.34
CA SER A 16 -12.19 8.76 12.57
C SER A 16 -12.54 7.46 13.31
N GLU A 17 -12.69 6.37 12.57
CA GLU A 17 -12.97 5.04 13.09
C GLU A 17 -12.01 4.01 12.49
N ASN A 18 -11.18 3.42 13.35
CA ASN A 18 -10.23 2.37 12.98
C ASN A 18 -10.91 0.98 13.05
N THR A 19 -11.93 0.79 12.21
CA THR A 19 -12.60 -0.51 12.08
C THR A 19 -11.92 -1.38 11.01
N PRO A 20 -12.00 -2.72 11.11
CA PRO A 20 -11.45 -3.63 10.10
C PRO A 20 -11.94 -3.34 8.68
N GLU A 21 -13.22 -2.98 8.52
CA GLU A 21 -13.81 -2.60 7.23
C GLU A 21 -13.18 -1.32 6.65
N MET A 22 -12.93 -0.32 7.50
CA MET A 22 -12.35 0.94 7.03
C MET A 22 -10.88 0.78 6.66
N ARG A 23 -10.11 -0.02 7.43
CA ARG A 23 -8.75 -0.42 7.08
C ARG A 23 -8.69 -1.19 5.76
N SER A 24 -9.62 -2.13 5.54
CA SER A 24 -9.72 -2.87 4.28
C SER A 24 -9.85 -1.93 3.07
N LYS A 25 -10.72 -0.92 3.18
CA LYS A 25 -10.86 0.12 2.13
C LYS A 25 -9.58 0.93 1.91
N VAL A 26 -8.79 1.19 2.95
CA VAL A 26 -7.48 1.86 2.84
C VAL A 26 -6.50 0.98 2.07
N TYR A 27 -6.45 -0.32 2.38
CA TYR A 27 -5.58 -1.28 1.69
C TYR A 27 -5.92 -1.41 0.20
N ASP A 28 -7.21 -1.51 -0.13
CA ASP A 28 -7.64 -1.56 -1.53
C ASP A 28 -7.29 -0.28 -2.30
N LYS A 29 -7.48 0.89 -1.68
CA LYS A 29 -7.02 2.16 -2.26
C LYS A 29 -5.52 2.21 -2.45
N ALA A 30 -4.75 1.70 -1.49
CA ALA A 30 -3.29 1.65 -1.60
C ALA A 30 -2.86 0.78 -2.78
N ARG A 31 -3.46 -0.41 -2.95
CA ARG A 31 -3.22 -1.31 -4.09
C ARG A 31 -3.51 -0.64 -5.42
N ALA A 32 -4.68 -0.02 -5.55
CA ALA A 32 -5.07 0.69 -6.76
C ALA A 32 -4.11 1.85 -7.07
N THR A 33 -3.70 2.60 -6.05
CA THR A 33 -2.77 3.74 -6.19
C THR A 33 -1.39 3.28 -6.63
N ILE A 34 -0.86 2.20 -6.07
CA ILE A 34 0.43 1.63 -6.47
C ILE A 34 0.35 1.07 -7.89
N ALA A 35 -0.69 0.29 -8.22
CA ALA A 35 -0.89 -0.21 -9.58
C ALA A 35 -0.92 0.92 -10.61
N LYS A 36 -1.66 2.00 -10.31
CA LYS A 36 -1.72 3.20 -11.16
C LYS A 36 -0.36 3.89 -11.27
N LYS A 37 0.34 4.13 -10.16
CA LYS A 37 1.69 4.73 -10.15
C LYS A 37 2.71 3.91 -10.94
N LEU A 38 2.60 2.58 -10.91
CA LEU A 38 3.47 1.69 -11.67
C LEU A 38 3.14 1.72 -13.17
N ALA A 39 1.86 1.85 -13.53
CA ALA A 39 1.40 1.97 -14.92
C ALA A 39 1.73 3.34 -15.54
N ASP A 40 1.59 4.43 -14.78
CA ASP A 40 1.86 5.80 -15.22
C ASP A 40 3.38 6.13 -15.28
N ARG A 41 4.25 5.20 -14.89
CA ARG A 41 5.68 5.46 -14.78
C ARG A 41 6.37 5.43 -16.14
N VAL A 42 7.13 6.50 -16.45
CA VAL A 42 7.95 6.61 -17.66
C VAL A 42 9.39 6.96 -17.27
N PRO A 43 10.41 6.17 -17.66
CA PRO A 43 10.31 4.90 -18.39
C PRO A 43 9.67 3.78 -17.54
N PRO A 44 9.04 2.78 -18.19
CA PRO A 44 8.39 1.68 -17.49
C PRO A 44 9.41 0.91 -16.64
N LEU A 45 8.99 0.54 -15.43
CA LEU A 45 9.80 -0.28 -14.53
C LEU A 45 9.97 -1.69 -15.08
N ALA A 46 11.10 -2.33 -14.75
CA ALA A 46 11.27 -3.75 -15.00
C ALA A 46 10.18 -4.55 -14.27
N PRO A 47 9.64 -5.63 -14.89
CA PRO A 47 8.54 -6.41 -14.33
C PRO A 47 8.87 -6.93 -12.93
N SER A 48 10.11 -7.39 -12.69
CA SER A 48 10.56 -7.85 -11.37
C SER A 48 10.45 -6.76 -10.29
N VAL A 49 10.70 -5.50 -10.64
CA VAL A 49 10.59 -4.36 -9.71
C VAL A 49 9.13 -4.00 -9.45
N VAL A 50 8.28 -4.08 -10.47
CA VAL A 50 6.82 -3.91 -10.33
C VAL A 50 6.25 -4.95 -9.37
N ASP A 51 6.61 -6.23 -9.56
CA ASP A 51 6.17 -7.31 -8.69
C ASP A 51 6.73 -7.17 -7.27
N GLN A 52 7.99 -6.75 -7.12
CA GLN A 52 8.57 -6.47 -5.82
C GLN A 52 7.87 -5.30 -5.10
N GLN A 53 7.49 -4.26 -5.83
CA GLN A 53 6.71 -3.14 -5.28
C GLN A 53 5.34 -3.59 -4.77
N LYS A 54 4.63 -4.41 -5.57
CA LYS A 54 3.35 -4.99 -5.15
C LYS A 54 3.50 -5.88 -3.91
N ARG A 55 4.52 -6.75 -3.88
CA ARG A 55 4.81 -7.60 -2.71
C ARG A 55 5.14 -6.77 -1.46
N THR A 56 5.96 -5.73 -1.62
CA THR A 56 6.32 -4.84 -0.50
C THR A 56 5.07 -4.15 0.09
N LEU A 57 4.10 -3.78 -0.75
CA LEU A 57 2.82 -3.25 -0.28
C LEU A 57 2.04 -4.29 0.54
N GLU A 58 1.91 -5.52 0.05
CA GLU A 58 1.19 -6.59 0.75
C GLU A 58 1.86 -6.98 2.08
N ASP A 59 3.21 -7.01 2.11
CA ASP A 59 3.98 -7.24 3.33
C ASP A 59 3.76 -6.09 4.33
N ALA A 60 3.70 -4.85 3.86
CA ALA A 60 3.41 -3.70 4.70
C ALA A 60 1.99 -3.77 5.28
N ILE A 61 0.99 -4.12 4.48
CA ILE A 61 -0.40 -4.35 4.95
C ILE A 61 -0.41 -5.42 6.04
N SER A 62 0.23 -6.56 5.79
CA SER A 62 0.33 -7.66 6.75
C SER A 62 1.03 -7.24 8.05
N SER A 63 2.07 -6.41 7.95
CA SER A 63 2.77 -5.87 9.12
C SER A 63 1.91 -4.90 9.91
N VAL A 64 1.04 -4.12 9.27
CA VAL A 64 0.12 -3.20 9.95
C VAL A 64 -0.99 -3.96 10.65
N GLU A 65 -1.57 -4.98 10.02
CA GLU A 65 -2.61 -5.81 10.65
C GLU A 65 -2.08 -6.67 11.81
N ARG A 66 -0.78 -7.00 11.82
CA ARG A 66 -0.13 -7.70 12.94
C ARG A 66 0.32 -6.78 14.06
N SER A 67 0.35 -5.47 13.85
CA SER A 67 0.87 -4.48 14.81
C SER A 67 -0.17 -3.91 15.74
#